data_AF-A0A944GBP2-F1
#
_entry.id   AF-A0A944GBP2-F1
#
_cell.length_a   1.000
_cell.length_b   1.000
_cell.length_c   1.000
_cell.angle_alpha   90.00
_cell.angle_beta   90.00
_cell.angle_gamma   90.00
#
_symmetry.space_group_name_H-M   'P 1'
#
loop_
_entity.id
_entity.type
_entity.pdbx_description
1 polymer ?
#
loop_
_entity_poly.entity_id
_entity_poly.type
_entity_poly.pdbx_seq_one_letter_code
_entity_poly.pdbx_strand_id
1 'polypeptide(L)'
;MKKIFTLSVMLILCMLTFATDFMRIKFKYGCIEKYEVDIIEEVNLEGSTTAIDLMRIKLKDGNIEIHEMSIIEKVEFEIGEDTSSIGDTTSTDSTVLPLAFSITSDSTAEVSSFHTCHQHQNLDSISIPAEIQIEGKKYNVTSIGSSAFYKCPGLTSINIPEGVTSIGSSAFKGCGSLKSINIPKSVTSIESSAFGGCSNLTSISIPEGVTSIGTSAFLNCRSLTSISIPEGVTSIAHYAFWGCSGLTSISIPEGVTSIGDLAFRECSSLTSINIPEGVTSIGSSAFYKCGSLTSINIPEGVTSIGASAFYECGSMNSIYIPEGVT
;
A
#
# COMPACT_ATOMS: atom_id res chain seq x y z
N MET A 1 17.00 20.22 19.99
CA MET A 1 18.07 19.21 20.12
C MET A 1 18.17 18.44 18.80
N LYS A 2 19.25 18.66 18.02
CA LYS A 2 19.50 17.95 16.76
C LYS A 2 19.98 16.54 17.08
N LYS A 3 19.23 15.50 16.69
CA LYS A 3 19.74 14.13 16.70
C LYS A 3 20.55 13.92 15.42
N ILE A 4 21.82 13.54 15.60
CA ILE A 4 22.80 13.31 14.53
C ILE A 4 22.80 11.81 14.27
N PHE A 5 22.52 11.38 13.04
CA PHE A 5 22.76 10.01 12.59
C PHE A 5 23.94 10.03 11.62
N THR A 6 24.97 9.25 11.91
CA THR A 6 26.10 8.99 11.01
C THR A 6 25.71 7.80 10.14
N LEU A 7 25.47 8.03 8.84
CA LEU A 7 25.12 6.97 7.90
C LEU A 7 26.36 6.53 7.10
N SER A 8 26.53 5.22 6.92
CA SER A 8 27.65 4.61 6.19
C SER A 8 27.60 4.93 4.68
N VAL A 9 28.78 5.13 4.08
CA VAL A 9 29.02 5.55 2.69
C VAL A 9 28.32 4.65 1.65
N MET A 10 28.16 3.35 1.91
CA MET A 10 27.42 2.45 1.01
C MET A 10 25.92 2.77 0.87
N LEU A 11 25.30 3.38 1.89
CA LEU A 11 23.87 3.75 1.81
C LEU A 11 23.64 5.00 0.94
N ILE A 12 24.64 5.86 0.82
CA ILE A 12 24.56 7.11 0.06
C ILE A 12 24.53 6.82 -1.44
N LEU A 13 25.38 5.90 -1.93
CA LEU A 13 25.36 5.47 -3.35
C LEU A 13 24.04 4.81 -3.75
N CYS A 14 23.37 4.09 -2.85
CA CYS A 14 22.11 3.40 -3.14
C CYS A 14 20.91 4.37 -3.25
N MET A 15 20.99 5.54 -2.60
CA MET A 15 19.95 6.58 -2.66
C MET A 15 20.13 7.52 -3.87
N LEU A 16 21.36 7.68 -4.37
CA LEU A 16 21.71 8.60 -5.45
C LEU A 16 21.30 8.12 -6.85
N THR A 17 21.08 6.81 -7.05
CA THR A 17 20.61 6.27 -8.33
C THR A 17 19.13 6.55 -8.64
N PHE A 18 18.38 7.18 -7.72
CA PHE A 18 16.94 7.43 -7.86
C PHE A 18 16.52 8.90 -7.97
N ALA A 19 17.43 9.87 -7.85
CA ALA A 19 17.08 11.29 -7.82
C ALA A 19 17.84 12.05 -8.91
N THR A 20 17.27 12.17 -10.11
CA THR A 20 17.91 12.90 -11.22
C THR A 20 17.62 14.39 -11.27
N ASP A 21 16.89 14.99 -10.32
CA ASP A 21 16.65 16.44 -10.38
C ASP A 21 16.72 17.12 -9.01
N PHE A 22 17.69 18.04 -8.89
CA PHE A 22 17.93 19.03 -7.83
C PHE A 22 18.33 18.53 -6.43
N MET A 23 19.65 18.43 -6.19
CA MET A 23 20.25 18.34 -4.85
C MET A 23 20.97 19.63 -4.45
N ARG A 24 20.85 20.03 -3.18
CA ARG A 24 21.72 21.03 -2.52
C ARG A 24 22.64 20.34 -1.51
N ILE A 25 23.94 20.59 -1.60
CA ILE A 25 24.96 20.11 -0.65
C ILE A 25 25.59 21.33 0.03
N LYS A 26 25.77 21.31 1.35
CA LYS A 26 26.30 22.43 2.13
C LYS A 26 27.63 22.06 2.77
N PHE A 27 28.70 22.78 2.43
CA PHE A 27 30.06 22.53 2.94
C PHE A 27 30.41 23.42 4.13
N LYS A 28 31.39 22.99 4.95
CA LYS A 28 31.82 23.60 6.23
C LYS A 28 32.26 25.08 6.12
N TYR A 29 32.48 25.61 4.91
CA TYR A 29 32.94 26.99 4.69
C TYR A 29 32.04 27.87 3.80
N GLY A 30 30.81 27.47 3.49
CA GLY A 30 29.88 28.34 2.76
C GLY A 30 28.71 27.59 2.13
N CYS A 31 27.56 28.25 2.09
CA CYS A 31 26.36 27.76 1.39
C CYS A 31 26.49 28.13 -0.09
N ILE A 32 26.39 27.16 -0.99
CA ILE A 32 26.44 27.42 -2.43
C ILE A 32 25.09 26.99 -3.03
N GLU A 33 24.38 27.94 -3.65
CA GLU A 33 23.01 27.73 -4.11
C GLU A 33 22.97 27.28 -5.58
N LYS A 34 22.35 26.10 -5.81
CA LYS A 34 21.86 25.51 -7.08
C LYS A 34 22.91 24.86 -8.01
N TYR A 35 22.98 23.53 -7.99
CA TYR A 35 23.70 22.70 -8.98
C TYR A 35 22.84 21.56 -9.56
N GLU A 36 23.24 21.07 -10.73
CA GLU A 36 22.90 19.77 -11.31
C GLU A 36 24.11 18.86 -11.02
N VAL A 37 23.91 17.73 -10.34
CA VAL A 37 25.02 16.92 -9.80
C VAL A 37 25.17 15.67 -10.65
N ASP A 38 26.18 15.65 -11.52
CA ASP A 38 26.67 14.42 -12.16
C ASP A 38 27.87 13.88 -11.38
N ILE A 39 27.76 12.66 -10.87
CA ILE A 39 28.87 11.94 -10.21
C ILE A 39 29.59 11.13 -11.30
N ILE A 40 30.81 11.53 -11.67
CA ILE A 40 31.42 10.99 -12.89
C ILE A 40 32.44 9.85 -12.66
N GLU A 41 33.09 9.66 -11.50
CA GLU A 41 33.83 8.41 -11.14
C GLU A 41 34.64 8.56 -9.83
N GLU A 42 34.91 7.44 -9.15
CA GLU A 42 35.95 7.30 -8.11
C GLU A 42 37.34 7.44 -8.78
N VAL A 43 38.11 8.47 -8.45
CA VAL A 43 39.47 8.63 -9.00
C VAL A 43 40.47 7.95 -8.06
N ASN A 44 40.86 6.72 -8.36
CA ASN A 44 42.03 6.10 -7.72
C ASN A 44 43.30 6.71 -8.29
N LEU A 45 44.00 7.52 -7.48
CA LEU A 45 45.32 8.03 -7.82
C LEU A 45 46.35 6.89 -7.72
N GLU A 46 46.91 6.47 -8.85
CA GLU A 46 48.04 5.53 -8.86
C GLU A 46 49.21 6.11 -8.05
N GLY A 47 49.54 5.45 -6.92
CA GLY A 47 50.72 5.75 -6.11
C GLY A 47 50.48 6.20 -4.66
N SER A 48 49.23 6.30 -4.18
CA SER A 48 48.93 6.63 -2.78
C SER A 48 48.53 5.39 -1.97
N THR A 49 49.17 5.14 -0.82
CA THR A 49 48.80 4.07 0.13
C THR A 49 47.54 4.38 0.96
N THR A 50 46.91 5.52 0.73
CA THR A 50 45.61 5.90 1.30
C THR A 50 44.70 6.32 0.14
N ALA A 51 43.64 5.55 -0.11
CA ALA A 51 42.60 5.92 -1.05
C ALA A 51 41.94 7.20 -0.53
N ILE A 52 42.13 8.29 -1.26
CA ILE A 52 41.42 9.54 -1.02
C ILE A 52 40.28 9.53 -2.01
N ASP A 53 39.07 9.28 -1.54
CA ASP A 53 37.88 9.39 -2.38
C ASP A 53 37.72 10.87 -2.76
N LEU A 54 37.73 11.16 -4.05
CA LEU A 54 37.58 12.51 -4.59
C LEU A 54 36.25 12.60 -5.31
N MET A 55 35.49 13.67 -5.03
CA MET A 55 34.24 13.97 -5.71
C MET A 55 34.48 15.06 -6.76
N ARG A 56 34.08 14.80 -8.01
CA ARG A 56 34.02 15.79 -9.09
C ARG A 56 32.61 16.37 -9.17
N ILE A 57 32.50 17.70 -9.17
CA ILE A 57 31.22 18.42 -9.29
C ILE A 57 31.31 19.35 -10.50
N LYS A 58 30.33 19.28 -11.39
CA LYS A 58 30.20 20.19 -12.54
C LYS A 58 29.22 21.32 -12.21
N LEU A 59 29.67 22.56 -12.41
CA LEU A 59 28.88 23.76 -12.14
C LEU A 59 28.06 24.15 -13.38
N LYS A 60 27.00 24.95 -13.19
CA LYS A 60 26.08 25.37 -14.27
C LYS A 60 26.73 26.23 -15.35
N ASP A 61 27.84 26.89 -15.05
CA ASP A 61 28.64 27.65 -16.02
C ASP A 61 29.62 26.76 -16.82
N GLY A 62 29.62 25.45 -16.57
CA GLY A 62 30.46 24.46 -17.24
C GLY A 62 31.81 24.20 -16.54
N ASN A 63 32.12 24.92 -15.47
CA ASN A 63 33.36 24.72 -14.70
C ASN A 63 33.30 23.42 -13.87
N ILE A 64 34.46 22.84 -13.57
CA ILE A 64 34.58 21.60 -12.79
C ILE A 64 35.39 21.88 -11.53
N GLU A 65 34.85 21.50 -10.38
CA GLU A 65 35.56 21.53 -9.09
C GLU A 65 35.80 20.10 -8.56
N ILE A 66 36.93 19.91 -7.88
CA ILE A 66 37.34 18.63 -7.29
C ILE A 66 37.49 18.84 -5.78
N HIS A 67 36.77 18.05 -4.98
CA HIS A 67 36.75 18.17 -3.53
C HIS A 67 37.14 16.86 -2.86
N GLU A 68 37.88 16.97 -1.75
CA GLU A 68 38.31 15.83 -0.91
C GLU A 68 37.17 15.40 0.03
N MET A 69 36.75 14.13 -0.01
CA MET A 69 35.58 13.66 0.75
C MET A 69 35.77 13.72 2.28
N SER A 70 37.02 13.74 2.75
CA SER A 70 37.39 13.76 4.18
C SER A 70 36.96 15.03 4.93
N ILE A 71 36.48 16.06 4.22
CA ILE A 71 36.12 17.39 4.77
C ILE A 71 34.59 17.54 4.92
N ILE A 72 33.80 16.55 4.48
CA ILE A 72 32.33 16.60 4.51
C ILE A 72 31.81 16.04 5.85
N GLU A 73 31.79 16.88 6.88
CA GLU A 73 31.20 16.50 8.19
C GLU A 73 29.67 16.39 8.16
N LYS A 74 29.01 16.92 7.10
CA LYS A 74 27.55 16.99 7.05
C LYS A 74 27.02 17.21 5.63
N VAL A 75 26.08 16.38 5.20
CA VAL A 75 25.21 16.63 4.03
C VAL A 75 23.80 16.83 4.57
N GLU A 76 23.24 18.03 4.42
CA GLU A 76 21.83 18.32 4.68
C GLU A 76 21.10 18.29 3.33
N PHE A 77 20.07 17.46 3.21
CA PHE A 77 19.24 17.32 2.01
C PHE A 77 18.09 18.33 2.06
N GLU A 78 17.94 19.14 1.02
CA GLU A 78 16.76 19.96 0.75
C GLU A 78 16.28 19.58 -0.64
N ILE A 79 15.19 18.81 -0.73
CA ILE A 79 14.57 18.44 -2.01
C ILE A 79 13.74 19.65 -2.43
N GLY A 80 14.23 20.39 -3.43
CA GLY A 80 13.44 21.46 -4.04
C GLY A 80 12.52 20.84 -5.09
N GLU A 81 11.31 20.45 -4.71
CA GLU A 81 10.27 20.22 -5.71
C GLU A 81 9.81 21.57 -6.24
N ASP A 82 9.75 21.71 -7.57
CA ASP A 82 9.06 22.81 -8.24
C ASP A 82 7.55 22.71 -7.91
N THR A 83 7.18 23.25 -6.75
CA THR A 83 5.84 23.23 -6.14
C THR A 83 4.91 24.28 -6.74
N SER A 84 4.87 24.39 -8.07
CA SER A 84 3.83 25.21 -8.72
C SER A 84 2.42 24.61 -8.64
N SER A 85 2.20 23.52 -7.88
CA SER A 85 0.85 23.04 -7.52
C SER A 85 0.72 22.23 -6.22
N ILE A 86 1.73 22.17 -5.34
CA ILE A 86 1.65 21.38 -4.10
C ILE A 86 1.96 22.29 -2.91
N GLY A 87 0.93 22.62 -2.14
CA GLY A 87 1.09 23.20 -0.81
C GLY A 87 1.67 22.15 0.12
N ASP A 88 2.99 22.09 0.21
CA ASP A 88 3.69 21.35 1.25
C ASP A 88 3.45 22.06 2.59
N THR A 89 2.45 21.64 3.35
CA THR A 89 2.27 22.10 4.73
C THR A 89 3.18 21.30 5.65
N THR A 90 4.49 21.54 5.58
CA THR A 90 5.43 21.14 6.64
C THR A 90 5.23 22.04 7.86
N SER A 91 4.17 21.76 8.63
CA SER A 91 3.99 22.34 9.96
C SER A 91 5.07 21.79 10.90
N THR A 92 5.90 22.67 11.45
CA THR A 92 6.92 22.35 12.46
C THR A 92 6.33 22.15 13.87
N ASP A 93 5.02 21.92 13.98
CA ASP A 93 4.33 21.66 15.24
C ASP A 93 4.31 20.13 15.51
N SER A 94 4.93 19.73 16.61
CA SER A 94 5.02 18.34 17.11
C SER A 94 3.66 17.69 17.47
N THR A 95 2.54 18.36 17.19
CA THR A 95 1.17 17.85 17.37
C THR A 95 0.46 17.54 16.04
N VAL A 96 1.07 17.82 14.89
CA VAL A 96 0.49 17.57 13.56
C VAL A 96 0.91 16.19 13.05
N LEU A 97 -0.09 15.33 12.81
CA LEU A 97 0.13 13.98 12.29
C LEU A 97 0.86 14.05 10.92
N PRO A 98 1.84 13.17 10.61
CA PRO A 98 2.66 13.23 9.38
C PRO A 98 1.91 12.91 8.05
N LEU A 99 0.60 13.11 8.02
CA LEU A 99 -0.23 12.87 6.84
C LEU A 99 0.00 14.00 5.83
N ALA A 100 0.35 13.62 4.61
CA ALA A 100 0.34 14.52 3.47
C ALA A 100 -1.05 14.51 2.82
N PHE A 101 -1.46 15.67 2.30
CA PHE A 101 -2.73 15.85 1.64
C PHE A 101 -2.55 16.49 0.27
N SER A 102 -3.37 16.08 -0.70
CA SER A 102 -3.44 16.69 -2.03
C SER A 102 -4.82 17.28 -2.25
N ILE A 103 -4.88 18.50 -2.78
CA ILE A 103 -6.16 19.16 -3.10
C ILE A 103 -6.72 18.52 -4.36
N THR A 104 -7.93 17.98 -4.27
CA THR A 104 -8.59 17.26 -5.39
C THR A 104 -9.65 18.10 -6.10
N SER A 105 -10.15 19.15 -5.45
CA SER A 105 -11.09 20.12 -6.05
C SER A 105 -11.03 21.47 -5.33
N ASP A 106 -11.97 22.36 -5.62
CA ASP A 106 -12.09 23.64 -4.93
C ASP A 106 -12.41 23.51 -3.42
N SER A 107 -12.84 22.36 -2.95
CA SER A 107 -13.35 22.16 -1.59
C SER A 107 -13.04 20.78 -0.99
N THR A 108 -12.29 19.94 -1.71
CA THR A 108 -11.93 18.58 -1.28
C THR A 108 -10.44 18.32 -1.32
N ALA A 109 -9.99 17.42 -0.47
CA ALA A 109 -8.63 16.91 -0.42
C ALA A 109 -8.63 15.38 -0.24
N GLU A 110 -7.51 14.76 -0.60
CA GLU A 110 -7.22 13.36 -0.35
C GLU A 110 -6.03 13.21 0.60
N VAL A 111 -5.97 12.11 1.36
CA VAL A 111 -4.72 11.71 2.03
C VAL A 111 -3.81 11.12 0.97
N SER A 112 -2.76 11.83 0.59
CA SER A 112 -1.87 11.42 -0.51
C SER A 112 -0.78 10.46 -0.05
N SER A 113 -0.24 10.66 1.16
CA SER A 113 0.76 9.75 1.71
C SER A 113 1.00 9.92 3.22
N PHE A 114 1.72 8.96 3.78
CA PHE A 114 2.21 8.97 5.14
C PHE A 114 3.73 8.69 5.13
N HIS A 115 4.52 9.66 4.66
CA HIS A 115 5.94 9.51 4.32
C HIS A 115 6.84 8.97 5.44
N THR A 116 6.50 9.23 6.71
CA THR A 116 7.34 8.79 7.84
C THR A 116 6.99 7.41 8.37
N CYS A 117 6.05 6.69 7.76
CA CYS A 117 5.50 5.48 8.37
C CYS A 117 6.51 4.35 8.58
N HIS A 118 7.58 4.29 7.77
CA HIS A 118 8.67 3.33 7.94
C HIS A 118 9.61 3.67 9.10
N GLN A 119 9.59 4.91 9.59
CA GLN A 119 10.43 5.39 10.70
C GLN A 119 9.79 5.14 12.07
N HIS A 120 8.50 4.80 12.10
CA HIS A 120 7.75 4.59 13.33
C HIS A 120 7.42 3.10 13.52
N GLN A 121 8.08 2.46 14.50
CA GLN A 121 7.87 1.05 14.83
C GLN A 121 6.65 0.80 15.72
N ASN A 122 6.04 1.86 16.28
CA ASN A 122 4.84 1.78 17.10
C ASN A 122 3.95 3.01 16.83
N LEU A 123 2.84 2.82 16.14
CA LEU A 123 1.79 3.81 15.96
C LEU A 123 0.50 3.21 16.54
N ASP A 124 0.16 3.63 17.76
CA ASP A 124 -0.98 3.09 18.51
C ASP A 124 -2.31 3.37 17.80
N SER A 125 -2.47 4.58 17.23
CA SER A 125 -3.58 4.91 16.32
C SER A 125 -3.29 6.17 15.50
N ILE A 126 -3.66 6.16 14.22
CA ILE A 126 -3.70 7.36 13.37
C ILE A 126 -5.16 7.79 13.22
N SER A 127 -5.45 9.09 13.31
CA SER A 127 -6.77 9.62 12.96
C SER A 127 -6.64 10.58 11.79
N ILE A 128 -7.34 10.28 10.69
CA ILE A 128 -7.42 11.20 9.55
C ILE A 128 -8.41 12.32 9.93
N PRO A 129 -8.05 13.61 9.79
CA PRO A 129 -8.98 14.70 10.02
C PRO A 129 -10.06 14.73 8.94
N ALA A 130 -11.30 15.06 9.31
CA ALA A 130 -12.41 15.18 8.34
C ALA A 130 -12.28 16.42 7.43
N GLU A 131 -11.57 17.44 7.90
CA GLU A 131 -11.33 18.71 7.19
C GLU A 131 -9.89 19.16 7.47
N ILE A 132 -9.23 19.72 6.46
CA ILE A 132 -7.94 20.40 6.59
C ILE A 132 -8.08 21.86 6.16
N GLN A 133 -7.15 22.71 6.58
CA GLN A 133 -7.11 24.12 6.20
C GLN A 133 -5.75 24.48 5.61
N ILE A 134 -5.75 25.04 4.39
CA ILE A 134 -4.57 25.51 3.67
C ILE A 134 -4.82 26.96 3.29
N GLU A 135 -3.92 27.86 3.70
CA GLU A 135 -3.99 29.31 3.40
C GLU A 135 -5.35 29.98 3.76
N GLY A 136 -5.98 29.53 4.86
CA GLY A 136 -7.28 30.08 5.29
C GLY A 136 -8.50 29.45 4.61
N LYS A 137 -8.29 28.59 3.61
CA LYS A 137 -9.35 27.86 2.91
C LYS A 137 -9.50 26.44 3.43
N LYS A 138 -10.74 25.99 3.60
CA LYS A 138 -11.11 24.68 4.12
C LYS A 138 -11.31 23.66 3.01
N TYR A 139 -10.87 22.43 3.25
CA TYR A 139 -11.01 21.29 2.35
C TYR A 139 -11.48 20.07 3.12
N ASN A 140 -12.58 19.45 2.69
CA ASN A 140 -13.05 18.19 3.24
C ASN A 140 -12.17 17.04 2.76
N VAL A 141 -11.77 16.15 3.66
CA VAL A 141 -11.00 14.95 3.29
C VAL A 141 -11.98 13.89 2.81
N THR A 142 -11.98 13.62 1.51
CA THR A 142 -12.99 12.76 0.85
C THR A 142 -12.44 11.45 0.32
N SER A 143 -11.12 11.24 0.35
CA SER A 143 -10.52 10.01 -0.16
C SER A 143 -9.18 9.69 0.50
N ILE A 144 -8.81 8.42 0.47
CA ILE A 144 -7.47 7.94 0.78
C ILE A 144 -6.82 7.56 -0.55
N GLY A 145 -5.76 8.28 -0.90
CA GLY A 145 -5.06 8.14 -2.17
C GLY A 145 -4.39 6.78 -2.34
N SER A 146 -3.98 6.51 -3.58
CA SER A 146 -3.24 5.29 -3.91
C SER A 146 -1.94 5.21 -3.11
N SER A 147 -1.69 4.05 -2.49
CA SER A 147 -0.49 3.79 -1.68
C SER A 147 -0.27 4.73 -0.48
N ALA A 148 -1.30 5.46 -0.03
CA ALA A 148 -1.15 6.48 1.01
C ALA A 148 -0.49 5.97 2.31
N PHE A 149 -0.77 4.72 2.70
CA PHE A 149 -0.19 4.01 3.84
C PHE A 149 0.56 2.74 3.41
N TYR A 150 1.15 2.72 2.22
CA TYR A 150 1.85 1.54 1.71
C TYR A 150 3.00 1.10 2.64
N LYS A 151 2.99 -0.19 3.01
CA LYS A 151 4.00 -0.86 3.85
C LYS A 151 4.28 -0.12 5.16
N CYS A 152 3.26 0.36 5.86
CA CYS A 152 3.44 0.99 7.16
C CYS A 152 3.47 -0.07 8.29
N PRO A 153 4.66 -0.49 8.78
CA PRO A 153 4.77 -1.66 9.65
C PRO A 153 4.29 -1.39 11.08
N GLY A 154 4.31 -0.12 11.53
CA GLY A 154 3.87 0.27 12.86
C GLY A 154 2.38 0.60 12.97
N LEU A 155 1.63 0.64 11.85
CA LEU A 155 0.23 1.01 11.85
C LEU A 155 -0.63 -0.11 12.42
N THR A 156 -1.13 0.05 13.65
CA THR A 156 -1.95 -0.97 14.32
C THR A 156 -3.46 -0.72 14.20
N SER A 157 -3.86 0.56 14.12
CA SER A 157 -5.23 1.01 13.92
C SER A 157 -5.27 2.37 13.21
N ILE A 158 -6.35 2.63 12.47
CA ILE A 158 -6.60 3.92 11.82
C ILE A 158 -8.08 4.29 11.91
N ASN A 159 -8.35 5.56 12.21
CA ASN A 159 -9.68 6.15 12.17
C ASN A 159 -9.87 6.95 10.88
N ILE A 160 -10.80 6.51 10.05
CA ILE A 160 -11.18 7.16 8.79
C ILE A 160 -12.47 7.95 9.03
N PRO A 161 -12.56 9.24 8.66
CA PRO A 161 -13.75 10.05 8.87
C PRO A 161 -14.88 9.72 7.87
N GLU A 162 -16.14 9.92 8.28
CA GLU A 162 -17.35 9.66 7.47
C GLU A 162 -17.44 10.45 6.15
N GLY A 163 -16.59 11.45 5.93
CA GLY A 163 -16.50 12.16 4.65
C GLY A 163 -15.78 11.39 3.54
N VAL A 164 -15.04 10.32 3.89
CA VAL A 164 -14.23 9.56 2.92
C VAL A 164 -15.10 8.59 2.11
N THR A 165 -15.12 8.79 0.79
CA THR A 165 -15.94 8.00 -0.14
C THR A 165 -15.16 6.92 -0.91
N SER A 166 -13.84 6.96 -0.89
CA SER A 166 -13.00 5.97 -1.61
C SER A 166 -11.68 5.65 -0.89
N ILE A 167 -11.25 4.40 -1.04
CA ILE A 167 -9.94 3.90 -0.60
C ILE A 167 -9.18 3.41 -1.84
N GLY A 168 -8.13 4.15 -2.19
CA GLY A 168 -7.36 3.96 -3.41
C GLY A 168 -6.54 2.67 -3.45
N SER A 169 -6.05 2.35 -4.64
CA SER A 169 -5.26 1.16 -4.92
C SER A 169 -4.03 1.07 -4.01
N SER A 170 -3.82 -0.10 -3.41
CA SER A 170 -2.73 -0.37 -2.48
C SER A 170 -2.65 0.56 -1.25
N ALA A 171 -3.71 1.31 -0.91
CA ALA A 171 -3.70 2.32 0.16
C ALA A 171 -3.11 1.80 1.49
N PHE A 172 -3.44 0.60 1.93
CA PHE A 172 -2.92 -0.04 3.16
C PHE A 172 -2.08 -1.29 2.88
N LYS A 173 -1.65 -1.49 1.64
CA LYS A 173 -0.94 -2.72 1.23
C LYS A 173 0.34 -2.88 2.04
N GLY A 174 0.51 -4.01 2.72
CA GLY A 174 1.68 -4.33 3.52
C GLY A 174 1.69 -3.73 4.92
N CYS A 175 0.58 -3.16 5.40
CA CYS A 175 0.40 -2.77 6.81
C CYS A 175 0.26 -4.01 7.69
N GLY A 176 1.34 -4.77 7.87
CA GLY A 176 1.33 -6.09 8.51
C GLY A 176 0.88 -6.10 9.97
N SER A 177 0.96 -4.96 10.67
CA SER A 177 0.53 -4.82 12.07
C SER A 177 -0.90 -4.32 12.23
N LEU A 178 -1.60 -3.95 11.15
CA LEU A 178 -2.97 -3.42 11.21
C LEU A 178 -3.90 -4.54 11.68
N LYS A 179 -4.52 -4.36 12.86
CA LYS A 179 -5.36 -5.39 13.49
C LYS A 179 -6.83 -5.24 13.16
N SER A 180 -7.30 -4.00 13.09
CA SER A 180 -8.67 -3.65 12.76
C SER A 180 -8.71 -2.31 12.04
N ILE A 181 -9.72 -2.14 11.21
CA ILE A 181 -10.02 -0.87 10.54
C ILE A 181 -11.53 -0.73 10.43
N ASN A 182 -12.03 0.46 10.73
CA ASN A 182 -13.42 0.81 10.50
C ASN A 182 -13.51 1.57 9.17
N ILE A 183 -14.18 0.98 8.17
CA ILE A 183 -14.43 1.64 6.90
C ILE A 183 -15.73 2.45 7.03
N PRO A 184 -15.72 3.76 6.76
CA PRO A 184 -16.91 4.59 6.90
C PRO A 184 -18.03 4.21 5.92
N LYS A 185 -19.28 4.50 6.27
CA LYS A 185 -20.46 4.08 5.49
C LYS A 185 -20.55 4.72 4.10
N SER A 186 -19.89 5.85 3.93
CA SER A 186 -19.80 6.62 2.69
C SER A 186 -18.86 6.01 1.66
N VAL A 187 -18.02 5.04 2.03
CA VAL A 187 -17.12 4.37 1.08
C VAL A 187 -17.91 3.51 0.10
N THR A 188 -17.72 3.73 -1.20
CA THR A 188 -18.42 3.01 -2.27
C THR A 188 -17.56 2.00 -3.03
N SER A 189 -16.24 2.03 -2.84
CA SER A 189 -15.28 1.14 -3.51
C SER A 189 -14.07 0.81 -2.65
N ILE A 190 -13.62 -0.45 -2.75
CA ILE A 190 -12.32 -0.92 -2.25
C ILE A 190 -11.47 -1.33 -3.46
N GLU A 191 -10.46 -0.52 -3.77
CA GLU A 191 -9.65 -0.73 -4.98
C GLU A 191 -8.64 -1.88 -4.87
N SER A 192 -7.95 -2.13 -5.99
CA SER A 192 -6.99 -3.22 -6.13
C SER A 192 -5.91 -3.19 -5.05
N SER A 193 -5.69 -4.34 -4.40
CA SER A 193 -4.71 -4.53 -3.34
C SER A 193 -4.85 -3.60 -2.13
N ALA A 194 -5.98 -2.90 -1.92
CA ALA A 194 -6.13 -1.89 -0.87
C ALA A 194 -5.67 -2.36 0.53
N PHE A 195 -5.94 -3.63 0.90
CA PHE A 195 -5.52 -4.24 2.17
C PHE A 195 -4.57 -5.44 1.98
N GLY A 196 -3.96 -5.57 0.80
CA GLY A 196 -3.10 -6.72 0.49
C GLY A 196 -1.89 -6.76 1.42
N GLY A 197 -1.67 -7.85 2.14
CA GLY A 197 -0.55 -8.05 3.06
C GLY A 197 -0.77 -7.48 4.45
N CYS A 198 -2.00 -7.07 4.80
CA CYS A 198 -2.38 -6.78 6.18
C CYS A 198 -2.50 -8.08 6.99
N SER A 199 -1.36 -8.72 7.28
CA SER A 199 -1.29 -10.09 7.80
C SER A 199 -1.91 -10.28 9.19
N ASN A 200 -1.97 -9.23 10.02
CA ASN A 200 -2.55 -9.26 11.36
C ASN A 200 -4.00 -8.73 11.40
N LEU A 201 -4.60 -8.37 10.26
CA LEU A 201 -5.99 -7.91 10.21
C LEU A 201 -6.90 -9.09 10.58
N THR A 202 -7.59 -9.01 11.71
CA THR A 202 -8.42 -10.11 12.22
C THR A 202 -9.87 -10.01 11.79
N SER A 203 -10.37 -8.79 11.65
CA SER A 203 -11.72 -8.50 11.18
C SER A 203 -11.76 -7.18 10.41
N ILE A 204 -12.69 -7.11 9.46
CA ILE A 204 -13.03 -5.90 8.73
C ILE A 204 -14.52 -5.92 8.41
N SER A 205 -15.18 -4.77 8.60
CA SER A 205 -16.57 -4.57 8.17
C SER A 205 -16.54 -3.74 6.89
N ILE A 206 -17.02 -4.32 5.79
CA ILE A 206 -17.18 -3.61 4.53
C ILE A 206 -18.57 -2.95 4.54
N PRO A 207 -18.70 -1.64 4.24
CA PRO A 207 -19.98 -0.96 4.19
C PRO A 207 -20.91 -1.49 3.09
N GLU A 208 -22.22 -1.44 3.35
CA GLU A 208 -23.27 -1.83 2.39
C GLU A 208 -23.25 -1.04 1.07
N GLY A 209 -22.67 0.17 1.08
CA GLY A 209 -22.52 1.01 -0.12
C GLY A 209 -21.41 0.55 -1.07
N VAL A 210 -20.56 -0.41 -0.66
CA VAL A 210 -19.47 -0.90 -1.51
C VAL A 210 -20.02 -1.82 -2.59
N THR A 211 -19.76 -1.46 -3.85
CA THR A 211 -20.24 -2.20 -5.03
C THR A 211 -19.15 -3.04 -5.70
N SER A 212 -17.88 -2.85 -5.30
CA SER A 212 -16.75 -3.57 -5.88
C SER A 212 -15.63 -3.81 -4.87
N ILE A 213 -15.06 -5.01 -4.94
CA ILE A 213 -13.84 -5.41 -4.23
C ILE A 213 -12.79 -5.72 -5.29
N GLY A 214 -11.73 -4.92 -5.34
CA GLY A 214 -10.71 -4.99 -6.38
C GLY A 214 -9.83 -6.25 -6.33
N THR A 215 -9.09 -6.46 -7.40
CA THR A 215 -8.10 -7.54 -7.53
C THR A 215 -7.11 -7.51 -6.36
N SER A 216 -6.89 -8.66 -5.73
CA SER A 216 -5.98 -8.81 -4.57
C SER A 216 -6.32 -7.95 -3.35
N ALA A 217 -7.54 -7.41 -3.22
CA ALA A 217 -7.90 -6.45 -2.17
C ALA A 217 -7.51 -6.91 -0.75
N PHE A 218 -7.67 -8.20 -0.43
CA PHE A 218 -7.33 -8.82 0.86
C PHE A 218 -6.25 -9.91 0.73
N LEU A 219 -5.44 -9.88 -0.33
CA LEU A 219 -4.34 -10.83 -0.56
C LEU A 219 -3.47 -10.96 0.70
N ASN A 220 -3.22 -12.18 1.19
CA ASN A 220 -2.38 -12.47 2.37
C ASN A 220 -2.84 -11.80 3.69
N CYS A 221 -4.14 -11.51 3.86
CA CYS A 221 -4.72 -11.19 5.16
C CYS A 221 -4.82 -12.45 6.05
N ARG A 222 -3.67 -12.99 6.46
CA ARG A 222 -3.53 -14.33 7.07
C ARG A 222 -4.31 -14.52 8.36
N SER A 223 -4.52 -13.46 9.14
CA SER A 223 -5.25 -13.51 10.41
C SER A 223 -6.74 -13.23 10.29
N LEU A 224 -7.24 -12.89 9.10
CA LEU A 224 -8.64 -12.55 8.88
C LEU A 224 -9.49 -13.81 9.05
N THR A 225 -10.35 -13.84 10.06
CA THR A 225 -11.12 -15.06 10.40
C THR A 225 -12.49 -15.12 9.73
N SER A 226 -13.09 -13.96 9.49
CA SER A 226 -14.39 -13.81 8.84
C SER A 226 -14.45 -12.46 8.13
N ILE A 227 -15.24 -12.42 7.05
CA ILE A 227 -15.56 -11.19 6.33
C ILE A 227 -16.98 -11.31 5.76
N SER A 228 -17.74 -10.23 5.85
CA SER A 228 -19.06 -10.11 5.20
C SER A 228 -18.90 -9.29 3.93
N ILE A 229 -19.33 -9.84 2.81
CA ILE A 229 -19.29 -9.15 1.51
C ILE A 229 -20.66 -8.45 1.31
N PRO A 230 -20.71 -7.15 1.02
CA PRO A 230 -21.96 -6.40 0.84
C PRO A 230 -22.81 -6.88 -0.32
N GLU A 231 -24.13 -6.78 -0.20
CA GLU A 231 -25.10 -7.20 -1.23
C GLU A 231 -24.93 -6.49 -2.58
N GLY A 232 -24.32 -5.29 -2.59
CA GLY A 232 -24.04 -4.53 -3.80
C GLY A 232 -22.88 -5.09 -4.65
N VAL A 233 -22.11 -6.06 -4.15
CA VAL A 233 -20.96 -6.64 -4.87
C VAL A 233 -21.43 -7.67 -5.90
N THR A 234 -21.04 -7.46 -7.17
CA THR A 234 -21.46 -8.32 -8.28
C THR A 234 -20.45 -9.39 -8.69
N SER A 235 -19.21 -9.31 -8.19
CA SER A 235 -18.15 -10.28 -8.52
C SER A 235 -17.08 -10.33 -7.43
N ILE A 236 -16.51 -11.51 -7.20
CA ILE A 236 -15.29 -11.68 -6.41
C ILE A 236 -14.09 -11.64 -7.37
N ALA A 237 -13.26 -10.60 -7.28
CA ALA A 237 -12.15 -10.39 -8.20
C ALA A 237 -11.02 -11.44 -8.06
N HIS A 238 -10.14 -11.48 -9.06
CA HIS A 238 -8.94 -12.32 -9.04
C HIS A 238 -8.12 -12.08 -7.77
N TYR A 239 -7.64 -13.16 -7.16
CA TYR A 239 -6.77 -13.12 -5.97
C TYR A 239 -7.35 -12.41 -4.73
N ALA A 240 -8.64 -12.04 -4.73
CA ALA A 240 -9.23 -11.14 -3.72
C ALA A 240 -8.92 -11.56 -2.27
N PHE A 241 -8.95 -12.87 -1.98
CA PHE A 241 -8.68 -13.47 -0.68
C PHE A 241 -7.55 -14.51 -0.72
N TRP A 242 -6.67 -14.49 -1.73
CA TRP A 242 -5.57 -15.45 -1.81
C TRP A 242 -4.72 -15.36 -0.53
N GLY A 243 -4.58 -16.46 0.20
CA GLY A 243 -3.66 -16.59 1.31
C GLY A 243 -4.22 -16.04 2.60
N CYS A 244 -5.54 -15.80 2.65
CA CYS A 244 -6.29 -15.59 3.89
C CYS A 244 -6.39 -16.90 4.67
N SER A 245 -5.24 -17.40 5.13
CA SER A 245 -5.11 -18.75 5.72
C SER A 245 -5.96 -18.96 6.98
N GLY A 246 -6.27 -17.89 7.72
CA GLY A 246 -7.13 -17.92 8.92
C GLY A 246 -8.62 -17.78 8.65
N LEU A 247 -9.04 -17.55 7.40
CA LEU A 247 -10.44 -17.36 7.04
C LEU A 247 -11.19 -18.68 7.20
N THR A 248 -12.13 -18.75 8.14
CA THR A 248 -12.87 -19.98 8.44
C THR A 248 -14.21 -20.05 7.74
N SER A 249 -14.80 -18.89 7.46
CA SER A 249 -16.08 -18.73 6.78
C SER A 249 -16.14 -17.40 6.03
N ILE A 250 -16.90 -17.38 4.94
CA ILE A 250 -17.23 -16.17 4.17
C ILE A 250 -18.65 -16.33 3.63
N SER A 251 -19.42 -15.25 3.68
CA SER A 251 -20.72 -15.17 3.02
C SER A 251 -20.55 -14.39 1.72
N ILE A 252 -20.89 -15.04 0.60
CA ILE A 252 -20.96 -14.41 -0.73
C ILE A 252 -22.43 -14.03 -0.96
N PRO A 253 -22.73 -12.78 -1.36
CA PRO A 253 -24.09 -12.31 -1.55
C PRO A 253 -24.70 -12.81 -2.86
N GLU A 254 -26.03 -12.85 -2.92
CA GLU A 254 -26.79 -13.42 -4.05
C GLU A 254 -26.57 -12.69 -5.38
N GLY A 255 -26.14 -11.42 -5.33
CA GLY A 255 -25.81 -10.61 -6.51
C GLY A 255 -24.51 -11.01 -7.23
N VAL A 256 -23.68 -11.88 -6.64
CA VAL A 256 -22.40 -12.27 -7.24
C VAL A 256 -22.62 -13.23 -8.41
N THR A 257 -22.10 -12.86 -9.58
CA THR A 257 -22.21 -13.68 -10.81
C THR A 257 -20.93 -14.45 -11.14
N SER A 258 -19.79 -14.10 -10.56
CA SER A 258 -18.51 -14.75 -10.85
C SER A 258 -17.52 -14.71 -9.69
N ILE A 259 -16.71 -15.77 -9.62
CA ILE A 259 -15.56 -15.89 -8.71
C ILE A 259 -14.30 -15.98 -9.55
N GLY A 260 -13.38 -15.01 -9.39
CA GLY A 260 -12.17 -14.90 -10.20
C GLY A 260 -11.12 -15.96 -9.92
N ASP A 261 -10.13 -16.03 -10.81
CA ASP A 261 -8.99 -16.94 -10.66
C ASP A 261 -8.29 -16.71 -9.32
N LEU A 262 -7.94 -17.83 -8.67
CA LEU A 262 -7.13 -17.85 -7.45
C LEU A 262 -7.76 -17.05 -6.28
N ALA A 263 -9.05 -16.71 -6.36
CA ALA A 263 -9.74 -15.80 -5.43
C ALA A 263 -9.63 -16.24 -3.97
N PHE A 264 -9.72 -17.53 -3.66
CA PHE A 264 -9.61 -18.14 -2.34
C PHE A 264 -8.43 -19.11 -2.23
N ARG A 265 -7.43 -19.00 -3.11
CA ARG A 265 -6.26 -19.88 -3.07
C ARG A 265 -5.61 -19.84 -1.69
N GLU A 266 -5.24 -20.99 -1.14
CA GLU A 266 -4.57 -21.13 0.17
C GLU A 266 -5.37 -20.52 1.35
N CYS A 267 -6.70 -20.43 1.25
CA CYS A 267 -7.60 -20.23 2.40
C CYS A 267 -7.70 -21.54 3.20
N SER A 268 -6.58 -21.95 3.81
CA SER A 268 -6.40 -23.29 4.39
C SER A 268 -7.35 -23.63 5.53
N SER A 269 -7.89 -22.64 6.25
CA SER A 269 -8.85 -22.84 7.35
C SER A 269 -10.32 -22.73 6.92
N LEU A 270 -10.62 -22.44 5.65
CA LEU A 270 -11.99 -22.30 5.17
C LEU A 270 -12.67 -23.67 5.21
N THR A 271 -13.71 -23.84 6.04
CA THR A 271 -14.34 -25.14 6.27
C THR A 271 -15.55 -25.40 5.37
N SER A 272 -16.24 -24.33 5.02
CA SER A 272 -17.42 -24.31 4.14
C SER A 272 -17.54 -22.97 3.44
N ILE A 273 -18.16 -22.97 2.27
CA ILE A 273 -18.53 -21.77 1.53
C ILE A 273 -19.82 -22.05 0.77
N ASN A 274 -20.77 -21.10 0.82
CA ASN A 274 -21.97 -21.16 0.00
C ASN A 274 -21.72 -20.38 -1.29
N ILE A 275 -21.87 -21.03 -2.44
CA ILE A 275 -21.84 -20.37 -3.74
C ILE A 275 -23.28 -19.98 -4.09
N PRO A 276 -23.57 -18.69 -4.32
CA PRO A 276 -24.92 -18.23 -4.62
C PRO A 276 -25.43 -18.70 -5.98
N GLU A 277 -26.76 -18.83 -6.12
CA GLU A 277 -27.41 -19.33 -7.34
C GLU A 277 -27.12 -18.49 -8.59
N GLY A 278 -26.79 -17.22 -8.42
CA GLY A 278 -26.42 -16.31 -9.51
C GLY A 278 -25.03 -16.54 -10.11
N VAL A 279 -24.17 -17.35 -9.48
CA VAL A 279 -22.80 -17.58 -9.95
C VAL A 279 -22.81 -18.45 -11.21
N THR A 280 -22.24 -17.92 -12.29
CA THR A 280 -22.12 -18.65 -13.57
C THR A 280 -20.71 -19.19 -13.81
N SER A 281 -19.69 -18.65 -13.15
CA SER A 281 -18.30 -19.05 -13.35
C SER A 281 -17.44 -19.04 -12.08
N ILE A 282 -16.63 -20.09 -11.95
CA ILE A 282 -15.61 -20.25 -10.92
C ILE A 282 -14.24 -20.31 -11.60
N GLY A 283 -13.34 -19.38 -11.26
CA GLY A 283 -12.05 -19.22 -11.90
C GLY A 283 -11.06 -20.36 -11.64
N SER A 284 -9.99 -20.36 -12.42
CA SER A 284 -8.89 -21.32 -12.31
C SER A 284 -8.26 -21.25 -10.93
N SER A 285 -8.08 -22.41 -10.30
CA SER A 285 -7.49 -22.54 -8.96
C SER A 285 -8.15 -21.67 -7.88
N ALA A 286 -9.43 -21.30 -8.05
CA ALA A 286 -10.16 -20.42 -7.13
C ALA A 286 -10.11 -20.89 -5.68
N PHE A 287 -10.18 -22.20 -5.42
CA PHE A 287 -10.10 -22.82 -4.09
C PHE A 287 -8.88 -23.76 -3.95
N TYR A 288 -7.83 -23.54 -4.75
CA TYR A 288 -6.60 -24.35 -4.69
C TYR A 288 -6.00 -24.31 -3.29
N LYS A 289 -5.67 -25.48 -2.70
CA LYS A 289 -5.15 -25.63 -1.33
C LYS A 289 -6.07 -25.12 -0.21
N CYS A 290 -7.39 -25.11 -0.40
CA CYS A 290 -8.35 -24.96 0.69
C CYS A 290 -8.44 -26.24 1.53
N GLY A 291 -7.38 -26.53 2.30
CA GLY A 291 -7.17 -27.83 2.95
C GLY A 291 -8.25 -28.26 3.95
N SER A 292 -8.94 -27.31 4.61
CA SER A 292 -10.02 -27.61 5.57
C SER A 292 -11.42 -27.64 4.94
N LEU A 293 -11.55 -27.37 3.64
CA LEU A 293 -12.84 -27.29 2.97
C LEU A 293 -13.46 -28.69 2.89
N THR A 294 -14.55 -28.90 3.61
CA THR A 294 -15.18 -30.23 3.76
C THR A 294 -16.26 -30.49 2.71
N SER A 295 -16.98 -29.43 2.32
CA SER A 295 -18.05 -29.46 1.34
C SER A 295 -18.18 -28.10 0.69
N ILE A 296 -18.68 -28.11 -0.54
CA ILE A 296 -19.08 -26.93 -1.29
C ILE A 296 -20.30 -27.29 -2.11
N ASN A 297 -21.34 -26.45 -2.04
CA ASN A 297 -22.49 -26.56 -2.93
C ASN A 297 -22.20 -25.75 -4.19
N ILE A 298 -22.29 -26.39 -5.37
CA ILE A 298 -22.13 -25.72 -6.66
C ILE A 298 -23.53 -25.65 -7.28
N PRO A 299 -24.11 -24.44 -7.43
CA PRO A 299 -25.43 -24.25 -8.04
C PRO A 299 -25.50 -24.71 -9.49
N GLU A 300 -26.71 -25.10 -9.92
CA GLU A 300 -26.99 -25.51 -11.30
C GLU A 300 -26.71 -24.40 -12.34
N GLY A 301 -26.70 -23.13 -11.90
CA GLY A 301 -26.36 -21.99 -12.75
C GLY A 301 -24.88 -21.90 -13.15
N VAL A 302 -23.99 -22.65 -12.50
CA VAL A 302 -22.55 -22.64 -12.80
C VAL A 302 -22.30 -23.38 -14.13
N THR A 303 -21.81 -22.66 -15.14
CA THR A 303 -21.52 -23.22 -16.46
C THR A 303 -20.03 -23.46 -16.70
N SER A 304 -19.13 -22.88 -15.89
CA SER A 304 -17.70 -23.07 -16.05
C SER A 304 -16.94 -23.13 -14.73
N ILE A 305 -16.03 -24.10 -14.63
CA ILE A 305 -15.11 -24.27 -13.51
C ILE A 305 -13.68 -24.36 -14.05
N GLY A 306 -12.86 -23.39 -13.69
CA GLY A 306 -11.48 -23.29 -14.16
C GLY A 306 -10.57 -24.42 -13.66
N ALA A 307 -9.45 -24.60 -14.36
CA ALA A 307 -8.50 -25.67 -14.08
C ALA A 307 -8.01 -25.63 -12.63
N SER A 308 -7.97 -26.80 -12.00
CA SER A 308 -7.50 -26.99 -10.62
C SER A 308 -8.27 -26.18 -9.57
N ALA A 309 -9.51 -25.73 -9.85
CA ALA A 309 -10.31 -24.92 -8.93
C ALA A 309 -10.37 -25.49 -7.51
N PHE A 310 -10.46 -26.82 -7.35
CA PHE A 310 -10.54 -27.51 -6.06
C PHE A 310 -9.33 -28.41 -5.76
N TYR A 311 -8.20 -28.23 -6.47
CA TYR A 311 -7.03 -29.07 -6.27
C TYR A 311 -6.41 -28.85 -4.88
N GLU A 312 -5.94 -29.93 -4.25
CA GLU A 312 -5.42 -29.95 -2.86
C GLU A 312 -6.44 -29.48 -1.79
N CYS A 313 -7.76 -29.62 -2.03
CA CYS A 313 -8.79 -29.53 -0.99
C CYS A 313 -8.82 -30.83 -0.15
N GLY A 314 -7.82 -31.03 0.71
CA GLY A 314 -7.55 -32.31 1.36
C GLY A 314 -8.64 -32.87 2.29
N SER A 315 -9.54 -32.02 2.81
CA SER A 315 -10.66 -32.46 3.66
C SER A 315 -11.96 -32.74 2.90
N MET A 316 -11.99 -32.49 1.58
CA MET A 316 -13.18 -32.65 0.76
C MET A 316 -13.39 -34.12 0.41
N ASN A 317 -14.50 -34.70 0.88
CA ASN A 317 -14.80 -36.12 0.64
C ASN A 317 -15.46 -36.36 -0.73
N SER A 318 -16.32 -35.43 -1.14
CA SER A 318 -17.05 -35.48 -2.40
C SER A 318 -17.44 -34.08 -2.83
N ILE A 319 -17.54 -33.86 -4.13
CA ILE A 319 -18.05 -32.63 -4.73
C ILE A 319 -19.08 -33.00 -5.80
N TYR A 320 -20.22 -32.34 -5.77
CA TYR A 320 -21.21 -32.43 -6.84
C TYR A 320 -20.86 -31.39 -7.91
N ILE A 321 -20.74 -31.82 -9.16
CA ILE A 321 -20.54 -30.95 -10.32
C ILE A 321 -21.83 -30.97 -11.13
N PRO A 322 -22.53 -29.84 -11.28
CA PRO A 322 -23.74 -29.74 -12.10
C PRO A 322 -23.53 -30.20 -13.54
N GLU A 323 -24.62 -30.62 -14.19
CA GLU A 323 -24.58 -30.94 -15.61
C GLU A 323 -24.29 -29.69 -16.46
N GLY A 324 -23.50 -29.84 -17.52
CA GLY A 324 -23.20 -28.73 -18.43
C GLY A 324 -22.03 -27.82 -18.03
N VAL A 325 -21.35 -28.09 -16.90
CA VAL A 325 -20.09 -27.43 -16.56
C VAL A 325 -18.99 -27.79 -17.57
N THR A 326 -18.34 -26.76 -18.12
CA THR A 326 -17.15 -26.89 -18.99
C THR A 326 -15.86 -26.46 -18.32
#